data_AF-A0A142WZC5-F1
#
_entry.id   AF-A0A142WZC5-F1
#
_cell.length_a   1.000
_cell.length_b   1.000
_cell.length_c   1.000
_cell.angle_alpha   90.00
_cell.angle_beta   90.00
_cell.angle_gamma   90.00
#
_symmetry.space_group_name_H-M   'P 1'
#
loop_
_entity.id
_entity.type
_entity.pdbx_description
1 polymer ?
#
loop_
_entity_poly.entity_id
_entity_poly.type
_entity_poly.pdbx_seq_one_letter_code
_entity_poly.pdbx_strand_id
1 'polypeptide(L)'
;MSRSIWTLILGLALTSTAAADDAAKAQAVKADAPKADAPKPDPAVVAAIKALGGNVMEIAQNDPRLEVSLHLADKEVKDEHLALIAKLPNVVWVNLANTKITDAGLAHLAGLKTIEKLHLEKTAVGDAGLAHLAGLENLQYLNVYNTQVTDAGLKSLANCKKLQRVYVWQSKVTPEGMAALKTALPECKVIGEVTLVPVKVEEPKKEEPKKDEAKKPDEKKPEEKKAEEKKAEEKKPAEEKKAEDKKPAEEKKPDEKK
;
A
#
# COMPACT_ATOMS: atom_id res chain seq x y z
N MET A 1 54.02 37.27 -38.42
CA MET A 1 52.80 36.59 -38.94
C MET A 1 52.47 35.49 -37.94
N SER A 2 51.69 35.77 -36.90
CA SER A 2 50.23 35.56 -36.86
C SER A 2 49.83 34.13 -37.23
N ARG A 3 49.50 33.30 -36.22
CA ARG A 3 48.13 32.83 -35.97
C ARG A 3 48.08 31.88 -34.77
N SER A 4 47.29 32.28 -33.80
CA SER A 4 46.78 31.50 -32.67
C SER A 4 45.91 30.34 -33.15
N ILE A 5 46.02 29.17 -32.54
CA ILE A 5 44.91 28.20 -32.43
C ILE A 5 44.92 27.62 -31.01
N TRP A 6 43.81 27.87 -30.33
CA TRP A 6 43.41 27.34 -29.03
C TRP A 6 42.87 25.90 -29.17
N THR A 7 42.65 25.24 -28.02
CA THR A 7 41.60 24.23 -27.71
C THR A 7 42.19 22.85 -27.36
N LEU A 8 42.33 22.46 -26.08
CA LEU A 8 41.35 21.97 -25.08
C LEU A 8 41.33 20.43 -25.02
N ILE A 9 41.04 19.91 -23.82
CA ILE A 9 40.59 18.55 -23.45
C ILE A 9 41.59 17.82 -22.55
N LEU A 10 41.33 17.86 -21.23
CA LEU A 10 41.06 16.64 -20.46
C LEU A 10 40.40 17.03 -19.12
N GLY A 11 39.11 17.33 -19.16
CA GLY A 11 38.27 17.39 -17.96
C GLY A 11 37.70 16.00 -17.70
N LEU A 12 38.20 15.33 -16.67
CA LEU A 12 37.69 14.06 -16.17
C LEU A 12 36.29 14.29 -15.57
N ALA A 13 35.24 14.04 -16.34
CA ALA A 13 33.87 14.03 -15.84
C ALA A 13 33.61 12.71 -15.11
N LEU A 14 33.63 12.75 -13.77
CA LEU A 14 33.11 11.69 -12.91
C LEU A 14 31.58 11.80 -12.90
N THR A 15 30.90 11.14 -13.83
CA THR A 15 29.44 11.10 -13.85
C THR A 15 28.93 10.08 -12.84
N SER A 16 28.48 10.58 -11.69
CA SER A 16 27.58 9.89 -10.77
C SER A 16 26.29 9.53 -11.52
N THR A 17 26.10 8.25 -11.80
CA THR A 17 24.87 7.70 -12.37
C THR A 17 24.41 6.55 -11.47
N ALA A 18 23.77 6.91 -10.37
CA ALA A 18 23.07 5.95 -9.48
C ALA A 18 21.59 6.32 -9.26
N ALA A 19 21.07 7.32 -9.98
CA ALA A 19 19.69 7.80 -9.84
C ALA A 19 18.85 7.69 -11.13
N ALA A 20 19.44 7.20 -12.23
CA ALA A 20 18.74 7.06 -13.52
C ALA A 20 18.22 5.63 -13.78
N ASP A 21 18.76 4.61 -13.11
CA ASP A 21 18.37 3.20 -13.34
C ASP A 21 17.01 2.81 -12.71
N ASP A 22 16.58 3.50 -11.64
CA ASP A 22 15.32 3.18 -10.95
C ASP A 22 14.07 3.63 -11.76
N ALA A 23 14.18 4.75 -12.48
CA ALA A 23 13.10 5.27 -13.32
C ALA A 23 12.94 4.50 -14.65
N ALA A 24 14.01 3.91 -15.17
CA ALA A 24 13.98 3.13 -16.41
C ALA A 24 13.40 1.72 -16.21
N LYS A 25 13.61 1.09 -15.04
CA LYS A 25 13.04 -0.24 -14.72
C LYS A 25 11.53 -0.20 -14.45
N ALA A 26 10.98 0.95 -14.05
CA ALA A 26 9.53 1.14 -13.91
C ALA A 26 8.76 1.07 -15.26
N GLN A 27 9.46 1.20 -16.39
CA GLN A 27 8.85 1.10 -17.72
C GLN A 27 8.88 -0.32 -18.31
N ALA A 28 9.60 -1.27 -17.71
CA ALA A 28 9.72 -2.64 -18.21
C ALA A 28 8.61 -3.61 -17.73
N VAL A 29 7.66 -3.15 -16.91
CA VAL A 29 6.57 -4.00 -16.35
C VAL A 29 5.28 -3.94 -17.19
N LYS A 30 5.25 -3.22 -18.31
CA LYS A 30 4.04 -2.99 -19.13
C LYS A 30 3.59 -4.16 -20.03
N ALA A 31 4.21 -5.34 -19.94
CA ALA A 31 4.04 -6.37 -20.97
C ALA A 31 2.78 -7.27 -20.84
N ASP A 32 2.00 -7.20 -19.76
CA ASP A 32 0.80 -8.04 -19.57
C ASP A 32 -0.44 -7.24 -19.07
N ALA A 33 -0.54 -5.95 -19.41
CA ALA A 33 -1.74 -5.18 -19.07
C ALA A 33 -2.96 -5.72 -19.85
N PRO A 34 -4.09 -6.05 -19.19
CA PRO A 34 -5.29 -6.46 -19.89
C PRO A 34 -5.75 -5.34 -20.82
N LYS A 35 -6.09 -5.72 -22.06
CA LYS A 35 -6.54 -4.79 -23.11
C LYS A 35 -7.82 -4.06 -22.67
N ALA A 36 -8.05 -2.86 -23.21
CA ALA A 36 -9.21 -2.01 -22.90
C ALA A 36 -10.59 -2.69 -23.09
N ASP A 37 -10.65 -3.80 -23.82
CA ASP A 37 -11.85 -4.62 -24.04
C ASP A 37 -12.06 -5.74 -23.00
N ALA A 38 -11.36 -5.68 -21.87
CA ALA A 38 -11.48 -6.72 -20.86
C ALA A 38 -12.92 -6.78 -20.28
N PRO A 39 -13.41 -7.98 -19.90
CA PRO A 39 -14.76 -8.13 -19.37
C PRO A 39 -14.93 -7.29 -18.10
N LYS A 40 -16.04 -6.54 -18.05
CA LYS A 40 -16.40 -5.77 -16.86
C LYS A 40 -16.79 -6.70 -15.72
N PRO A 41 -16.54 -6.33 -14.45
CA PRO A 41 -16.96 -7.13 -13.31
C PRO A 41 -18.49 -7.22 -13.24
N ASP A 42 -19.00 -8.40 -12.89
CA ASP A 42 -20.43 -8.61 -12.65
C ASP A 42 -20.93 -7.67 -11.52
N PRO A 43 -21.90 -6.78 -11.78
CA PRO A 43 -22.44 -5.88 -10.77
C PRO A 43 -22.97 -6.59 -9.53
N ALA A 44 -23.49 -7.82 -9.66
CA ALA A 44 -23.98 -8.61 -8.53
C ALA A 44 -22.84 -9.05 -7.61
N VAL A 45 -21.70 -9.45 -8.17
CA VAL A 45 -20.50 -9.82 -7.40
C VAL A 45 -19.92 -8.59 -6.69
N VAL A 46 -19.87 -7.46 -7.39
CA VAL A 46 -19.42 -6.18 -6.80
C VAL A 46 -20.33 -5.76 -5.65
N ALA A 47 -21.65 -5.87 -5.82
CA ALA A 47 -22.62 -5.57 -4.78
C ALA A 47 -22.49 -6.51 -3.57
N ALA A 48 -22.25 -7.81 -3.80
CA ALA A 48 -22.01 -8.78 -2.74
C ALA A 48 -20.75 -8.45 -1.93
N ILE A 49 -19.65 -8.09 -2.60
CA ILE A 49 -18.41 -7.64 -1.94
C ILE A 49 -18.66 -6.37 -1.13
N LYS A 50 -19.39 -5.40 -1.67
CA LYS A 50 -19.78 -4.18 -0.94
C LYS A 50 -20.68 -4.47 0.27
N ALA A 51 -21.59 -5.43 0.15
CA ALA A 51 -22.43 -5.87 1.26
C ALA A 51 -21.62 -6.52 2.40
N LEU A 52 -20.47 -7.13 2.09
CA LEU A 52 -19.50 -7.62 3.09
C LEU A 52 -18.64 -6.50 3.70
N GLY A 53 -18.86 -5.24 3.31
CA GLY A 53 -18.01 -4.12 3.71
C GLY A 53 -16.68 -4.12 2.98
N GLY A 54 -16.60 -4.79 1.83
CA GLY A 54 -15.47 -4.67 0.92
C GLY A 54 -15.69 -3.58 -0.12
N ASN A 55 -14.68 -3.36 -0.94
CA ASN A 55 -14.72 -2.44 -2.07
C ASN A 55 -14.05 -3.06 -3.28
N VAL A 56 -14.56 -2.71 -4.46
CA VAL A 56 -14.01 -3.09 -5.77
C VAL A 56 -13.87 -1.82 -6.58
N MET A 57 -12.65 -1.51 -7.01
CA MET A 57 -12.35 -0.31 -7.81
C MET A 57 -11.48 -0.66 -9.00
N GLU A 58 -11.59 0.12 -10.07
CA GLU A 58 -10.56 0.18 -11.09
C GLU A 58 -9.34 0.92 -10.53
N ILE A 59 -8.14 0.43 -10.84
CA ILE A 59 -6.91 1.04 -10.31
C ILE A 59 -6.61 2.43 -10.90
N ALA A 60 -7.20 2.74 -12.06
CA ALA A 60 -7.10 4.02 -12.75
C ALA A 60 -8.28 4.20 -13.70
N GLN A 61 -8.55 5.43 -14.11
CA GLN A 61 -9.63 5.73 -15.03
C GLN A 61 -9.43 4.99 -16.37
N ASN A 62 -10.42 4.21 -16.80
CA ASN A 62 -10.38 3.37 -18.01
C ASN A 62 -9.33 2.25 -17.96
N ASP A 63 -8.91 1.80 -16.77
CA ASP A 63 -8.07 0.62 -16.60
C ASP A 63 -8.94 -0.57 -16.16
N PRO A 64 -8.98 -1.68 -16.93
CA PRO A 64 -9.82 -2.84 -16.59
C PRO A 64 -9.32 -3.63 -15.37
N ARG A 65 -8.15 -3.29 -14.81
CA ARG A 65 -7.58 -3.97 -13.65
C ARG A 65 -8.27 -3.54 -12.36
N LEU A 66 -8.59 -4.52 -11.54
CA LEU A 66 -9.36 -4.33 -10.32
C LEU A 66 -8.47 -4.39 -9.08
N GLU A 67 -8.74 -3.47 -8.16
CA GLU A 67 -8.38 -3.54 -6.75
C GLU A 67 -9.59 -4.01 -5.95
N VAL A 68 -9.39 -5.02 -5.10
CA VAL A 68 -10.40 -5.57 -4.20
C VAL A 68 -9.90 -5.48 -2.76
N SER A 69 -10.64 -4.79 -1.90
CA SER A 69 -10.33 -4.68 -0.47
C SER A 69 -11.47 -5.26 0.35
N LEU A 70 -11.20 -6.19 1.27
CA LEU A 70 -12.22 -6.84 2.14
C LEU A 70 -12.02 -6.52 3.64
N HIS A 71 -11.46 -5.36 3.98
CA HIS A 71 -11.18 -4.99 5.37
C HIS A 71 -11.89 -3.70 5.84
N LEU A 72 -12.83 -3.16 5.06
CA LEU A 72 -13.34 -1.80 5.25
C LEU A 72 -14.54 -1.70 6.20
N ALA A 73 -14.91 -2.78 6.90
CA ALA A 73 -16.01 -2.79 7.88
C ALA A 73 -15.77 -3.75 9.05
N ASP A 74 -16.54 -3.58 10.13
CA ASP A 74 -16.57 -4.46 11.32
C ASP A 74 -17.14 -5.87 11.05
N LYS A 75 -17.22 -6.28 9.77
CA LYS A 75 -17.77 -7.58 9.38
C LYS A 75 -16.67 -8.63 9.32
N GLU A 76 -17.01 -9.83 9.77
CA GLU A 76 -16.07 -10.95 9.75
C GLU A 76 -15.89 -11.53 8.35
N VAL A 77 -14.82 -11.15 7.66
CA VAL A 77 -14.42 -11.77 6.39
C VAL A 77 -13.67 -13.09 6.65
N LYS A 78 -14.28 -14.19 6.21
CA LYS A 78 -13.81 -15.59 6.25
C LYS A 78 -13.56 -16.18 4.85
N ASP A 79 -12.94 -17.35 4.80
CA ASP A 79 -12.47 -18.03 3.58
C ASP A 79 -13.51 -18.13 2.45
N GLU A 80 -14.76 -18.46 2.79
CA GLU A 80 -15.86 -18.62 1.81
C GLU A 80 -16.13 -17.34 0.98
N HIS A 81 -15.81 -16.17 1.52
CA HIS A 81 -16.01 -14.91 0.81
C HIS A 81 -15.00 -14.69 -0.33
N LEU A 82 -13.84 -15.37 -0.32
CA LEU A 82 -12.84 -15.26 -1.38
C LEU A 82 -13.33 -15.90 -2.68
N ALA A 83 -14.33 -16.78 -2.62
CA ALA A 83 -15.01 -17.31 -3.80
C ALA A 83 -15.67 -16.19 -4.64
N LEU A 84 -15.99 -15.03 -4.05
CA LEU A 84 -16.46 -13.86 -4.80
C LEU A 84 -15.34 -13.22 -5.62
N ILE A 85 -14.12 -13.12 -5.05
CA ILE A 85 -12.95 -12.55 -5.75
C ILE A 85 -12.59 -13.42 -6.95
N ALA A 86 -12.69 -14.74 -6.83
CA ALA A 86 -12.44 -15.69 -7.92
C ALA A 86 -13.34 -15.50 -9.15
N LYS A 87 -14.49 -14.83 -8.99
CA LYS A 87 -15.44 -14.53 -10.09
C LYS A 87 -15.15 -13.21 -10.78
N LEU A 88 -14.27 -12.37 -10.21
CA LEU A 88 -13.94 -11.07 -10.77
C LEU A 88 -12.86 -11.21 -11.85
N PRO A 89 -13.02 -10.54 -13.00
CA PRO A 89 -11.98 -10.50 -14.03
C PRO A 89 -10.86 -9.54 -13.64
N ASN A 90 -9.64 -9.81 -14.10
CA ASN A 90 -8.49 -8.90 -14.01
C ASN A 90 -8.21 -8.34 -12.60
N VAL A 91 -8.35 -9.16 -11.56
CA VAL A 91 -7.99 -8.75 -10.20
C VAL A 91 -6.48 -8.67 -10.09
N VAL A 92 -5.98 -7.49 -9.73
CA VAL A 92 -4.54 -7.21 -9.68
C VAL A 92 -4.08 -6.91 -8.27
N TRP A 93 -4.87 -6.15 -7.50
CA TRP A 93 -4.57 -5.86 -6.09
C TRP A 93 -5.66 -6.46 -5.20
N VAL A 94 -5.24 -7.23 -4.19
CA VAL A 94 -6.15 -7.83 -3.22
C VAL A 94 -5.68 -7.48 -1.82
N ASN A 95 -6.58 -6.89 -1.03
CA ASN A 95 -6.32 -6.56 0.36
C ASN A 95 -7.25 -7.31 1.31
N LEU A 96 -6.66 -8.26 2.04
CA LEU A 96 -7.29 -9.12 3.04
C LEU A 96 -6.70 -8.87 4.44
N ALA A 97 -5.99 -7.76 4.64
CA ALA A 97 -5.39 -7.46 5.94
C ALA A 97 -6.45 -7.41 7.05
N ASN A 98 -6.11 -7.91 8.24
CA ASN A 98 -6.98 -7.92 9.43
C ASN A 98 -8.30 -8.70 9.24
N THR A 99 -8.30 -9.74 8.42
CA THR A 99 -9.46 -10.63 8.22
C THR A 99 -9.24 -12.00 8.87
N LYS A 100 -10.29 -12.83 8.93
CA LYS A 100 -10.22 -14.21 9.46
C LYS A 100 -9.86 -15.23 8.39
N ILE A 101 -9.06 -14.83 7.40
CA ILE A 101 -8.62 -15.70 6.31
C ILE A 101 -7.56 -16.68 6.79
N THR A 102 -7.69 -17.92 6.34
CA THR A 102 -6.78 -19.03 6.60
C THR A 102 -6.18 -19.56 5.29
N ASP A 103 -5.37 -20.60 5.38
CA ASP A 103 -4.80 -21.30 4.23
C ASP A 103 -5.87 -21.77 3.24
N ALA A 104 -7.02 -22.23 3.72
CA ALA A 104 -8.11 -22.74 2.88
C ALA A 104 -8.69 -21.64 1.97
N GLY A 105 -8.77 -20.39 2.46
CA GLY A 105 -9.26 -19.27 1.69
C GLY A 105 -8.37 -18.94 0.48
N LEU A 106 -7.05 -19.06 0.63
CA LEU A 106 -6.10 -18.72 -0.45
C LEU A 106 -6.19 -19.65 -1.65
N ALA A 107 -6.78 -20.86 -1.51
CA ALA A 107 -7.05 -21.74 -2.65
C ALA A 107 -7.94 -21.07 -3.71
N HIS A 108 -8.86 -20.17 -3.31
CA HIS A 108 -9.69 -19.40 -4.23
C HIS A 108 -8.91 -18.38 -5.07
N LEU A 109 -7.71 -17.98 -4.64
CA LEU A 109 -6.87 -17.02 -5.36
C LEU A 109 -5.89 -17.70 -6.33
N ALA A 110 -5.66 -19.00 -6.20
CA ALA A 110 -4.62 -19.73 -6.96
C ALA A 110 -4.75 -19.61 -8.49
N GLY A 111 -5.98 -19.44 -9.00
CA GLY A 111 -6.28 -19.25 -10.42
C GLY A 111 -6.16 -17.81 -10.93
N LEU A 112 -6.07 -16.82 -10.03
CA LEU A 112 -6.05 -15.40 -10.38
C LEU A 112 -4.64 -14.93 -10.73
N LYS A 113 -4.13 -15.41 -11.87
CA LYS A 113 -2.74 -15.18 -12.33
C LYS A 113 -2.38 -13.72 -12.58
N THR A 114 -3.36 -12.82 -12.61
CA THR A 114 -3.18 -11.37 -12.77
C THR A 114 -2.83 -10.65 -11.47
N ILE A 115 -2.91 -11.31 -10.30
CA ILE A 115 -2.58 -10.68 -9.02
C ILE A 115 -1.11 -10.24 -9.00
N GLU A 116 -0.90 -8.95 -8.75
CA GLU A 116 0.40 -8.31 -8.58
C GLU A 116 0.68 -7.93 -7.13
N LYS A 117 -0.36 -7.58 -6.35
CA LYS A 117 -0.21 -7.17 -4.95
C LYS A 117 -1.19 -7.90 -4.05
N LEU A 118 -0.68 -8.52 -3.00
CA LEU A 118 -1.48 -9.25 -2.03
C LEU A 118 -1.09 -8.86 -0.60
N HIS A 119 -2.08 -8.36 0.14
CA HIS A 119 -1.99 -7.99 1.55
C HIS A 119 -2.69 -9.05 2.41
N LEU A 120 -1.92 -9.73 3.28
CA LEU A 120 -2.37 -10.81 4.19
C LEU A 120 -2.01 -10.50 5.65
N GLU A 121 -1.72 -9.24 5.97
CA GLU A 121 -1.32 -8.80 7.31
C GLU A 121 -2.35 -9.25 8.35
N LYS A 122 -1.88 -9.79 9.49
CA LYS A 122 -2.73 -10.18 10.62
C LYS A 122 -3.87 -11.14 10.23
N THR A 123 -3.57 -12.09 9.34
CA THR A 123 -4.45 -13.22 9.02
C THR A 123 -3.95 -14.51 9.68
N ALA A 124 -4.73 -15.59 9.61
CA ALA A 124 -4.35 -16.91 10.11
C ALA A 124 -3.62 -17.76 9.06
N VAL A 125 -3.11 -17.14 7.98
CA VAL A 125 -2.37 -17.82 6.91
C VAL A 125 -1.03 -18.35 7.43
N GLY A 126 -0.66 -19.54 6.96
CA GLY A 126 0.62 -20.22 7.14
C GLY A 126 1.18 -20.77 5.83
N ASP A 127 2.01 -21.80 5.95
CA ASP A 127 2.80 -22.32 4.82
C ASP A 127 1.94 -22.97 3.73
N ALA A 128 0.85 -23.66 4.12
CA ALA A 128 -0.05 -24.29 3.17
C ALA A 128 -0.79 -23.25 2.32
N GLY A 129 -1.12 -22.09 2.90
CA GLY A 129 -1.70 -20.97 2.18
C GLY A 129 -0.75 -20.39 1.14
N LEU A 130 0.53 -20.22 1.48
CA LEU A 130 1.53 -19.75 0.51
C LEU A 130 1.78 -20.73 -0.64
N ALA A 131 1.61 -22.03 -0.42
CA ALA A 131 1.70 -23.01 -1.50
C ALA A 131 0.64 -22.77 -2.60
N HIS A 132 -0.55 -22.27 -2.25
CA HIS A 132 -1.57 -21.88 -3.24
C HIS A 132 -1.16 -20.66 -4.08
N LEU A 133 -0.27 -19.83 -3.58
CA LEU A 133 0.22 -18.63 -4.27
C LEU A 133 1.40 -18.91 -5.20
N ALA A 134 2.01 -20.10 -5.15
CA ALA A 134 3.22 -20.45 -5.90
C ALA A 134 3.07 -20.31 -7.43
N GLY A 135 1.84 -20.38 -7.93
CA GLY A 135 1.53 -20.20 -9.34
C GLY A 135 1.16 -18.77 -9.74
N LEU A 136 1.24 -17.78 -8.85
CA LEU A 136 0.92 -16.38 -9.17
C LEU A 136 2.14 -15.69 -9.77
N GLU A 137 2.43 -15.99 -11.03
CA GLU A 137 3.64 -15.57 -11.73
C GLU A 137 3.81 -14.04 -11.85
N ASN A 138 2.70 -13.29 -11.74
CA ASN A 138 2.69 -11.82 -11.75
C ASN A 138 2.79 -11.17 -10.37
N LEU A 139 2.86 -11.95 -9.29
CA LEU A 139 2.93 -11.43 -7.94
C LEU A 139 4.24 -10.65 -7.74
N GLN A 140 4.13 -9.37 -7.41
CA GLN A 140 5.24 -8.44 -7.20
C GLN A 140 5.38 -8.03 -5.73
N TYR A 141 4.26 -7.97 -5.01
CA TYR A 141 4.20 -7.56 -3.61
C TYR A 141 3.41 -8.57 -2.81
N LEU A 142 4.00 -9.03 -1.71
CA LEU A 142 3.34 -9.87 -0.71
C LEU A 142 3.64 -9.33 0.69
N ASN A 143 2.60 -9.13 1.49
CA ASN A 143 2.76 -8.83 2.91
C ASN A 143 2.14 -9.93 3.76
N VAL A 144 2.97 -10.63 4.53
CA VAL A 144 2.57 -11.69 5.48
C VAL A 144 2.91 -11.29 6.92
N TYR A 145 2.92 -9.98 7.19
CA TYR A 145 3.16 -9.46 8.53
C TYR A 145 2.18 -10.04 9.56
N ASN A 146 2.71 -10.49 10.70
CA ASN A 146 1.93 -11.08 11.79
C ASN A 146 1.03 -12.24 11.34
N THR A 147 1.64 -13.23 10.68
CA THR A 147 0.99 -14.47 10.22
C THR A 147 1.74 -15.71 10.77
N GLN A 148 1.28 -16.92 10.45
CA GLN A 148 1.90 -18.17 10.89
C GLN A 148 2.94 -18.72 9.89
N VAL A 149 3.28 -17.95 8.85
CA VAL A 149 4.25 -18.33 7.81
C VAL A 149 5.64 -18.58 8.39
N THR A 150 6.28 -19.66 7.93
CA THR A 150 7.66 -20.05 8.22
C THR A 150 8.53 -20.04 6.96
N ASP A 151 9.80 -20.44 7.09
CA ASP A 151 10.72 -20.61 5.97
C ASP A 151 10.20 -21.58 4.89
N ALA A 152 9.42 -22.59 5.30
CA ALA A 152 8.83 -23.55 4.37
C ALA A 152 7.80 -22.88 3.44
N GLY A 153 6.99 -21.97 3.98
CA GLY A 153 6.06 -21.17 3.19
C GLY A 153 6.79 -20.26 2.21
N LEU A 154 7.85 -19.57 2.64
CA LEU A 154 8.65 -18.73 1.74
C LEU A 154 9.28 -19.51 0.60
N LYS A 155 9.75 -20.74 0.85
CA LYS A 155 10.32 -21.59 -0.21
C LYS A 155 9.33 -21.85 -1.35
N SER A 156 8.03 -21.89 -1.05
CA SER A 156 6.97 -22.07 -2.06
C SER A 156 6.87 -20.90 -3.03
N LEU A 157 7.34 -19.71 -2.65
CA LEU A 157 7.32 -18.49 -3.48
C LEU A 157 8.47 -18.44 -4.49
N ALA A 158 9.38 -19.41 -4.53
CA ALA A 158 10.54 -19.41 -5.43
C ALA A 158 10.16 -19.36 -6.93
N ASN A 159 8.92 -19.72 -7.29
CA ASN A 159 8.40 -19.66 -8.65
C ASN A 159 7.80 -18.30 -9.02
N CYS A 160 7.55 -17.41 -8.06
CA CYS A 160 7.06 -16.06 -8.31
C CYS A 160 8.21 -15.16 -8.78
N LYS A 161 8.67 -15.34 -10.02
CA LYS A 161 9.88 -14.68 -10.55
C LYS A 161 9.78 -13.15 -10.64
N LYS A 162 8.56 -12.61 -10.67
CA LYS A 162 8.30 -11.16 -10.66
C LYS A 162 8.21 -10.58 -9.24
N LEU A 163 8.40 -11.38 -8.19
CA LEU A 163 8.28 -10.93 -6.79
C LEU A 163 9.41 -9.96 -6.45
N GLN A 164 9.03 -8.75 -6.06
CA GLN A 164 9.96 -7.65 -5.77
C GLN A 164 10.07 -7.35 -4.28
N ARG A 165 8.96 -7.52 -3.54
CA ARG A 165 8.88 -7.17 -2.12
C ARG A 165 8.08 -8.19 -1.35
N VAL A 166 8.68 -8.73 -0.30
CA VAL A 166 8.02 -9.61 0.68
C VAL A 166 8.26 -9.06 2.07
N TYR A 167 7.19 -8.79 2.80
CA TYR A 167 7.24 -8.36 4.19
C TYR A 167 6.90 -9.53 5.10
N VAL A 168 7.83 -9.89 5.98
CA VAL A 168 7.73 -11.08 6.84
C VAL A 168 7.81 -10.75 8.33
N TRP A 169 7.71 -9.46 8.68
CA TRP A 169 7.83 -9.02 10.06
C TRP A 169 6.76 -9.65 10.96
N GLN A 170 7.12 -10.02 12.19
CA GLN A 170 6.24 -10.73 13.13
C GLN A 170 5.64 -12.06 12.58
N SER A 171 6.22 -12.64 11.54
CA SER A 171 5.95 -14.04 11.15
C SER A 171 6.94 -14.99 11.87
N LYS A 172 6.92 -16.28 11.51
CA LYS A 172 7.87 -17.29 12.00
C LYS A 172 9.03 -17.54 11.02
N VAL A 173 9.22 -16.66 10.03
CA VAL A 173 10.35 -16.70 9.11
C VAL A 173 11.63 -16.33 9.85
N THR A 174 12.69 -17.11 9.63
CA THR A 174 14.02 -16.84 10.19
C THR A 174 14.91 -16.10 9.19
N PRO A 175 16.04 -15.52 9.65
CA PRO A 175 17.05 -14.96 8.75
C PRO A 175 17.54 -15.94 7.67
N GLU A 176 17.64 -17.23 7.99
CA GLU A 176 18.02 -18.28 7.05
C GLU A 176 16.96 -18.46 5.96
N GLY A 177 15.67 -18.47 6.32
CA GLY A 177 14.57 -18.49 5.35
C GLY A 177 14.58 -17.29 4.41
N MET A 178 14.84 -16.09 4.95
CA MET A 178 14.98 -14.87 4.14
C MET A 178 16.16 -14.98 3.16
N ALA A 179 17.32 -15.48 3.61
CA ALA A 179 18.50 -15.68 2.77
C ALA A 179 18.27 -16.73 1.68
N ALA A 180 17.56 -17.82 1.99
CA ALA A 180 17.19 -18.85 1.03
C ALA A 180 16.29 -18.29 -0.07
N LEU A 181 15.26 -17.50 0.28
CA LEU A 181 14.39 -16.85 -0.70
C LEU A 181 15.17 -15.85 -1.56
N LYS A 182 16.07 -15.06 -0.95
CA LYS A 182 16.94 -14.13 -1.67
C LYS A 182 17.90 -14.84 -2.65
N THR A 183 18.34 -16.05 -2.32
CA THR A 183 19.15 -16.88 -3.23
C THR A 183 18.32 -17.34 -4.43
N ALA A 184 17.05 -17.71 -4.22
CA ALA A 184 16.14 -18.11 -5.29
C ALA A 184 15.66 -16.92 -6.15
N LEU A 185 15.52 -15.74 -5.55
CA LEU A 185 15.01 -14.51 -6.15
C LEU A 185 15.94 -13.32 -5.78
N PRO A 186 17.07 -13.14 -6.49
CA PRO A 186 18.08 -12.14 -6.11
C PRO A 186 17.61 -10.69 -6.21
N GLU A 187 16.61 -10.40 -7.06
CA GLU A 187 16.01 -9.06 -7.17
C GLU A 187 14.93 -8.79 -6.10
N CYS A 188 14.48 -9.82 -5.37
CA CYS A 188 13.42 -9.70 -4.38
C CYS A 188 13.96 -9.12 -3.05
N LYS A 189 13.37 -8.02 -2.60
CA LYS A 189 13.62 -7.43 -1.28
C LYS A 189 12.77 -8.16 -0.25
N VAL A 190 13.41 -8.91 0.63
CA VAL A 190 12.77 -9.55 1.79
C VAL A 190 12.98 -8.67 3.01
N ILE A 191 11.89 -8.15 3.58
CA ILE A 191 11.88 -7.19 4.69
C ILE A 191 11.35 -7.88 5.95
N GLY A 192 12.26 -8.24 6.85
CA GLY A 192 11.95 -8.81 8.18
C GLY A 192 12.07 -7.83 9.34
N GLU A 193 12.72 -6.68 9.12
CA GLU A 193 13.00 -5.67 10.14
C GLU A 193 12.66 -4.26 9.64
N VAL A 194 12.22 -3.38 10.54
CA VAL A 194 12.10 -1.95 10.24
C VAL A 194 13.50 -1.36 10.26
N THR A 195 14.18 -1.33 9.12
CA THR A 195 15.33 -0.46 8.95
C THR A 195 14.83 0.98 8.88
N LEU A 196 14.76 1.66 10.03
CA LEU A 196 14.64 3.11 10.09
C LEU A 196 15.95 3.68 9.51
N VAL A 197 15.97 3.95 8.20
CA VAL A 197 17.03 4.79 7.65
C VAL A 197 16.73 6.20 8.17
N PRO A 198 17.57 6.81 9.01
CA PRO A 198 17.35 8.18 9.42
C PRO A 198 17.34 9.04 8.15
N VAL A 199 16.18 9.62 7.85
CA VAL A 199 16.09 10.67 6.84
C VAL A 199 16.94 11.81 7.38
N LYS A 200 18.11 12.07 6.75
CA LYS A 200 18.79 13.34 6.94
C LYS A 200 17.83 14.41 6.45
N VAL A 201 17.19 15.10 7.40
CA VAL A 201 16.52 16.37 7.13
C VAL A 201 17.65 17.32 6.74
N GLU A 202 17.90 17.47 5.43
CA GLU A 202 18.66 18.63 4.96
C GLU A 202 17.82 19.86 5.29
N GLU A 203 18.30 20.64 6.27
CA GLU A 203 17.70 21.92 6.62
C GLU A 203 17.54 22.76 5.35
N PRO A 204 16.37 23.38 5.09
CA PRO A 204 16.20 24.22 3.94
C PRO A 204 17.21 25.37 4.03
N LYS A 205 18.16 25.42 3.08
CA LYS A 205 19.01 26.59 2.88
C LYS A 205 18.10 27.81 2.72
N LYS A 206 18.21 28.75 3.67
CA LYS A 206 17.67 30.10 3.51
C LYS A 206 18.25 30.70 2.23
N GLU A 207 17.41 30.86 1.22
CA GLU A 207 17.72 31.76 0.11
C GLU A 207 17.60 33.19 0.62
N GLU A 208 18.73 33.89 0.70
CA GLU A 208 18.76 35.34 0.90
C GLU A 208 18.22 36.04 -0.37
N PRO A 209 17.40 37.09 -0.22
CA PRO A 209 16.82 37.77 -1.37
C PRO A 209 17.90 38.56 -2.11
N LYS A 210 18.11 38.25 -3.40
CA LYS A 210 18.91 39.08 -4.29
C LYS A 210 18.22 40.43 -4.49
N LYS A 211 18.91 41.49 -4.10
CA LYS A 211 18.68 42.87 -4.55
C LYS A 211 18.93 42.92 -6.06
N ASP A 212 17.95 43.37 -6.82
CA ASP A 212 18.20 44.02 -8.10
C ASP A 212 17.64 45.45 -8.07
N GLU A 213 18.49 46.36 -8.50
CA GLU A 213 18.41 47.80 -8.35
C GLU A 213 17.34 48.44 -9.24
N ALA A 214 16.96 49.63 -8.80
CA ALA A 214 15.89 50.46 -9.32
C ALA A 214 16.09 50.92 -10.77
N LYS A 215 14.99 50.94 -11.52
CA LYS A 215 14.73 51.98 -12.51
C LYS A 215 13.32 52.54 -12.27
N LYS A 216 13.26 53.76 -11.74
CA LYS A 216 12.07 54.62 -11.59
C LYS A 216 12.24 55.79 -12.58
N PRO A 217 11.25 56.68 -12.77
CA PRO A 217 9.80 56.56 -12.55
C PRO A 217 8.99 57.00 -13.79
N ASP A 218 7.69 56.70 -13.84
CA ASP A 218 6.75 57.69 -14.36
C ASP A 218 5.45 57.67 -13.54
N GLU A 219 5.01 58.88 -13.21
CA GLU A 219 4.01 59.22 -12.22
C GLU A 219 2.57 59.02 -12.73
N LYS A 220 1.70 58.45 -11.89
CA LYS A 220 0.43 59.12 -11.56
C LYS A 220 -0.13 58.64 -10.22
N LYS A 221 -0.41 59.64 -9.39
CA LYS A 221 -0.92 59.65 -7.99
C LYS A 221 -2.46 59.44 -7.98
N PRO A 222 -3.17 59.44 -6.83
CA PRO A 222 -3.67 58.25 -6.13
C PRO A 222 -5.20 58.29 -5.94
N GLU A 223 -5.81 57.24 -5.38
CA GLU A 223 -7.00 57.44 -4.56
C GLU A 223 -7.10 56.39 -3.44
N GLU A 224 -7.26 56.90 -2.23
CA GLU A 224 -7.44 56.19 -0.97
C GLU A 224 -8.83 55.52 -0.92
N LYS A 225 -8.95 54.38 -0.22
CA LYS A 225 -9.98 54.25 0.82
C LYS A 225 -9.72 53.12 1.82
N LYS A 226 -9.69 53.61 3.05
CA LYS A 226 -9.71 53.04 4.40
C LYS A 226 -10.92 52.14 4.69
N ALA A 227 -10.70 51.06 5.46
CA ALA A 227 -11.59 50.45 6.49
C ALA A 227 -10.93 49.11 6.91
N GLU A 228 -10.29 48.93 8.07
CA GLU A 228 -10.72 49.09 9.47
C GLU A 228 -11.83 48.09 9.89
N GLU A 229 -11.38 47.09 10.65
CA GLU A 229 -12.03 46.30 11.72
C GLU A 229 -13.42 45.64 11.53
N LYS A 230 -13.53 44.35 11.90
CA LYS A 230 -14.04 44.00 13.25
C LYS A 230 -13.91 42.51 13.63
N LYS A 231 -13.46 42.36 14.87
CA LYS A 231 -13.46 41.20 15.76
C LYS A 231 -14.90 40.81 16.16
N ALA A 232 -15.19 39.53 16.33
CA ALA A 232 -16.34 39.05 17.10
C ALA A 232 -15.99 37.76 17.86
N GLU A 233 -15.82 37.91 19.19
CA GLU A 233 -16.09 36.89 20.19
C GLU A 233 -17.61 36.74 20.34
N GLU A 234 -18.15 35.52 20.55
CA GLU A 234 -19.06 35.27 21.68
C GLU A 234 -19.37 33.78 21.95
N LYS A 235 -19.04 33.38 23.19
CA LYS A 235 -19.83 32.66 24.23
C LYS A 235 -20.74 31.45 23.91
N LYS A 236 -20.48 30.40 24.70
CA LYS A 236 -21.37 29.32 25.21
C LYS A 236 -22.39 29.89 26.23
N PRO A 237 -23.56 29.26 26.51
CA PRO A 237 -23.68 28.15 27.51
C PRO A 237 -24.77 27.08 27.16
N ALA A 238 -24.55 25.78 27.43
CA ALA A 238 -25.09 24.93 28.53
C ALA A 238 -26.49 24.31 28.31
N GLU A 239 -26.63 22.97 28.37
CA GLU A 239 -27.66 22.24 29.17
C GLU A 239 -27.44 20.70 29.21
N GLU A 240 -28.22 20.03 30.08
CA GLU A 240 -27.94 18.85 30.92
C GLU A 240 -28.46 17.46 30.43
N LYS A 241 -27.87 16.39 31.03
CA LYS A 241 -28.43 15.08 31.52
C LYS A 241 -29.12 14.12 30.50
N LYS A 242 -29.13 12.78 30.59
CA LYS A 242 -29.11 11.81 31.72
C LYS A 242 -28.89 10.34 31.21
N ALA A 243 -28.74 9.40 32.15
CA ALA A 243 -28.89 7.91 32.13
C ALA A 243 -27.56 7.12 32.16
N GLU A 244 -27.10 6.60 33.33
CA GLU A 244 -27.48 5.34 34.03
C GLU A 244 -27.02 4.08 33.29
N ASP A 245 -26.08 3.31 33.89
CA ASP A 245 -26.46 2.06 34.53
C ASP A 245 -25.41 1.50 35.52
N LYS A 246 -25.90 0.89 36.60
CA LYS A 246 -25.16 0.33 37.73
C LYS A 246 -25.10 -1.21 37.65
N LYS A 247 -23.98 -1.79 38.07
CA LYS A 247 -23.80 -3.18 38.57
C LYS A 247 -23.13 -3.03 39.96
N PRO A 248 -23.30 -3.89 41.02
CA PRO A 248 -23.27 -5.36 40.96
C PRO A 248 -24.13 -6.23 41.93
N ALA A 249 -24.25 -7.50 41.52
CA ALA A 249 -24.21 -8.78 42.25
C ALA A 249 -24.91 -9.00 43.60
N GLU A 250 -25.73 -10.06 43.70
CA GLU A 250 -25.63 -11.07 44.78
C GLU A 250 -26.38 -12.38 44.45
N GLU A 251 -25.89 -13.48 45.01
CA GLU A 251 -26.32 -14.89 44.85
C GLU A 251 -27.67 -15.22 45.52
N LYS A 252 -28.37 -16.24 45.00
CA LYS A 252 -28.86 -17.41 45.78
C LYS A 252 -29.64 -18.41 44.90
N LYS A 253 -29.10 -19.64 44.79
CA LYS A 253 -29.88 -20.91 44.71
C LYS A 253 -30.34 -21.28 46.14
N PRO A 254 -31.32 -22.19 46.39
CA PRO A 254 -31.58 -23.45 45.67
C PRO A 254 -33.05 -23.91 45.51
N ASP A 255 -33.20 -25.02 44.77
CA ASP A 255 -34.18 -26.13 44.83
C ASP A 255 -35.64 -25.91 45.29
N GLU A 256 -36.63 -26.30 44.46
CA GLU A 256 -37.47 -27.50 44.69
C GLU A 256 -38.53 -27.76 43.59
N LYS A 257 -38.73 -29.05 43.28
CA LYS A 257 -39.92 -29.80 42.78
C LYS A 257 -41.14 -28.96 42.33
N LYS A 258 -41.76 -29.28 41.19
CA LYS A 258 -42.48 -30.54 40.89
C LYS A 258 -42.97 -30.50 39.45
#